data_AF-A0A7J7HWL1-F1
#
_entry.id   AF-A0A7J7HWL1-F1
#
_cell.length_a   1.000
_cell.length_b   1.000
_cell.length_c   1.000
_cell.angle_alpha   90.00
_cell.angle_beta   90.00
_cell.angle_gamma   90.00
#
_symmetry.space_group_name_H-M   'P 1'
#
loop_
_entity.id
_entity.type
_entity.pdbx_description
1 polymer ?
#
loop_
_entity_poly.entity_id
_entity_poly.type
_entity_poly.pdbx_seq_one_letter_code
_entity_poly.pdbx_strand_id
1 'polypeptide(L)'
;MWFMYQGAISHFFANTTDDFFLKTLNVLKEAADFCYDKLEEISCITYLHKAKGSMFVMVKLNLSLLEGINDDTEFCIKLAKEESVIVLHQICERFQGFLMLVQRSREI
;
A
#
# COMPACT_ATOMS: atom_id res chain seq x y z
N MET A 1 -2.40 -1.66 -34.09
CA MET A 1 -2.40 -1.82 -32.61
C MET A 1 -2.58 -0.48 -31.88
N TRP A 2 -1.73 0.53 -32.11
CA TRP A 2 -1.75 1.80 -31.35
C TRP A 2 -3.08 2.59 -31.42
N PHE A 3 -3.71 2.66 -32.60
CA PHE A 3 -5.03 3.30 -32.77
C PHE A 3 -6.17 2.61 -32.00
N MET A 4 -6.04 1.31 -31.71
CA MET A 4 -7.04 0.61 -30.90
C MET A 4 -6.96 1.02 -29.43
N TYR A 5 -5.75 1.25 -28.91
CA TYR A 5 -5.58 1.75 -27.54
C TYR A 5 -6.18 3.14 -27.39
N GLN A 6 -5.91 4.05 -28.32
CA GLN A 6 -6.51 5.39 -28.26
C GLN A 6 -8.04 5.36 -28.38
N GLY A 7 -8.59 4.56 -29.29
CA GLY A 7 -10.04 4.40 -29.42
C GLY A 7 -10.68 3.84 -28.15
N ALA A 8 -10.07 2.81 -27.55
CA ALA A 8 -10.53 2.22 -26.30
C ALA A 8 -10.45 3.20 -25.11
N ILE A 9 -9.39 4.00 -25.02
CA ILE A 9 -9.23 5.01 -23.96
C ILE A 9 -10.30 6.09 -24.06
N SER A 10 -10.53 6.64 -25.26
CA SER A 10 -11.57 7.67 -25.45
C SER A 10 -12.97 7.13 -25.14
N HIS A 11 -13.26 5.90 -25.56
CA HIS A 11 -14.53 5.24 -25.25
C HIS A 11 -14.68 4.96 -23.75
N PHE A 12 -13.60 4.58 -23.07
CA PHE A 12 -13.60 4.37 -21.61
C PHE A 12 -13.94 5.66 -20.87
N PHE A 13 -13.26 6.77 -21.19
CA PHE A 13 -13.55 8.05 -20.54
C PHE A 13 -14.96 8.57 -20.82
N ALA A 14 -15.51 8.33 -22.02
CA ALA A 14 -16.85 8.78 -22.38
C ALA A 14 -17.97 7.99 -21.68
N ASN A 15 -17.74 6.72 -21.33
CA ASN A 15 -18.76 5.82 -20.79
C ASN A 15 -18.57 5.45 -19.31
N THR A 16 -17.43 5.82 -18.69
CA THR A 16 -17.21 5.60 -17.25
C THR A 16 -18.04 6.61 -16.46
N THR A 17 -18.88 6.12 -15.57
CA THR A 17 -19.74 6.95 -14.72
C THR A 17 -19.07 7.26 -13.38
N ASP A 18 -19.52 8.33 -12.71
CA ASP A 18 -19.03 8.70 -11.37
C ASP A 18 -19.20 7.57 -10.35
N ASP A 19 -20.23 6.75 -10.49
CA ASP A 19 -20.48 5.57 -9.66
C ASP A 19 -19.30 4.57 -9.67
N PHE A 20 -18.63 4.40 -10.81
CA PHE A 20 -17.43 3.56 -10.90
C PHE A 20 -16.30 4.08 -10.01
N PHE A 21 -16.02 5.39 -10.07
CA PHE A 21 -15.00 6.02 -9.25
C PHE A 21 -15.38 6.03 -7.77
N LEU A 22 -16.63 6.35 -7.44
CA LEU A 22 -17.13 6.34 -6.07
C LEU A 22 -17.07 4.96 -5.43
N LYS A 23 -17.44 3.90 -6.16
CA LYS A 23 -17.28 2.52 -5.68
C LYS A 23 -15.83 2.18 -5.40
N THR A 24 -14.93 2.57 -6.30
CA THR A 24 -13.49 2.35 -6.12
C THR A 24 -12.96 3.09 -4.88
N LEU A 25 -13.33 4.37 -4.72
CA LEU A 25 -12.93 5.18 -3.57
C LEU A 25 -13.49 4.62 -2.26
N ASN A 26 -14.72 4.13 -2.23
CA ASN A 26 -15.31 3.51 -1.04
C ASN A 26 -14.54 2.26 -0.63
N VAL A 27 -14.23 1.36 -1.56
CA VAL A 27 -13.42 0.16 -1.28
C VAL A 27 -12.03 0.53 -0.77
N LEU A 28 -11.37 1.51 -1.39
CA LEU A 28 -10.05 1.97 -0.94
C LEU A 28 -10.11 2.60 0.45
N LYS A 29 -11.17 3.35 0.76
CA LYS A 29 -11.37 3.97 2.06
C LYS A 29 -11.60 2.92 3.14
N GLU A 30 -12.48 1.95 2.91
CA GLU A 30 -12.74 0.85 3.84
C GLU A 30 -11.48 0.03 4.11
N ALA A 31 -10.71 -0.30 3.07
CA ALA A 31 -9.44 -0.99 3.21
C ALA A 31 -8.40 -0.17 3.98
N ALA A 32 -8.29 1.14 3.71
CA ALA A 32 -7.37 2.02 4.40
C ALA A 32 -7.74 2.20 5.89
N ASP A 33 -9.03 2.31 6.20
CA ASP A 33 -9.54 2.38 7.58
C ASP A 33 -9.24 1.08 8.33
N PHE A 34 -9.53 -0.08 7.71
CA PHE A 34 -9.19 -1.39 8.28
C PHE A 34 -7.69 -1.57 8.54
N CYS A 35 -6.85 -1.18 7.57
CA CYS A 35 -5.40 -1.23 7.75
C CYS A 35 -4.94 -0.29 8.87
N TYR A 36 -5.51 0.92 8.98
CA TYR A 36 -5.20 1.84 10.07
C TYR A 36 -5.44 1.19 11.43
N ASP A 37 -6.65 0.65 11.64
CA ASP A 37 -7.04 0.03 12.90
C ASP A 37 -6.11 -1.15 13.26
N LYS A 38 -5.76 -1.99 12.27
CA LYS A 38 -4.88 -3.14 12.47
C LYS A 38 -3.42 -2.76 12.71
N LEU A 39 -2.93 -1.70 12.07
CA LEU A 39 -1.56 -1.23 12.24
C LEU A 39 -1.38 -0.47 13.56
N GLU A 40 -2.43 0.19 14.06
CA GLU A 40 -2.43 0.87 15.37
C GLU A 40 -2.27 -0.13 16.55
N GLU A 41 -2.75 -1.37 16.38
CA GLU A 41 -2.55 -2.47 17.34
C GLU A 41 -1.09 -2.93 17.42
N ILE A 42 -0.23 -2.61 16.43
CA ILE A 42 1.15 -3.09 16.34
C ILE A 42 2.12 -2.04 16.90
N SER A 43 2.71 -2.31 18.06
CA SER A 43 3.56 -1.35 18.79
C SER A 43 4.83 -0.91 18.05
N CYS A 44 5.36 -1.72 17.14
CA CYS A 44 6.56 -1.40 16.36
C CYS A 44 6.28 -0.61 15.08
N ILE A 45 5.02 -0.35 14.75
CA ILE A 45 4.61 0.35 13.53
C ILE A 45 3.86 1.63 13.90
N THR A 46 4.30 2.77 13.40
CA THR A 46 3.57 4.03 13.54
C THR A 46 2.98 4.45 12.21
N TYR A 47 1.67 4.63 12.19
CA TYR A 47 0.99 5.15 11.03
C TYR A 47 1.28 6.64 10.84
N LEU A 48 1.80 7.04 9.67
CA LEU A 48 2.24 8.43 9.45
C LEU A 48 1.14 9.34 8.92
N HIS A 49 0.35 8.86 7.97
CA HIS A 49 -0.64 9.69 7.30
C HIS A 49 -1.79 8.85 6.79
N LYS A 50 -3.01 9.29 7.10
CA LYS A 50 -4.22 8.68 6.56
C LYS A 50 -4.22 8.85 5.06
N ALA A 51 -4.19 7.75 4.31
CA ALA A 51 -4.19 7.79 2.85
C ALA A 51 -5.44 8.54 2.39
N LYS A 52 -5.27 9.77 1.85
CA LYS A 52 -6.39 10.65 1.46
C LYS A 52 -6.84 10.47 0.01
N GLY A 53 -6.26 9.53 -0.74
CA GLY A 53 -6.61 9.32 -2.14
C GLY A 53 -5.64 8.47 -2.95
N SER A 54 -4.79 7.67 -2.29
CA SER A 54 -3.84 6.76 -2.94
C SER A 54 -4.14 5.31 -2.55
N MET A 55 -3.63 4.37 -3.33
CA MET A 55 -3.77 2.92 -3.08
C MET A 55 -2.68 2.37 -2.14
N PHE A 56 -1.90 3.25 -1.51
CA PHE A 56 -0.79 2.88 -0.65
C PHE A 56 -0.92 3.55 0.71
N VAL A 57 -0.55 2.80 1.75
CA VAL A 57 -0.41 3.28 3.11
C VAL A 57 1.08 3.38 3.42
N MET A 58 1.48 4.48 4.06
CA MET A 58 2.85 4.71 4.50
C MET A 58 2.93 4.56 6.01
N VAL A 59 3.79 3.65 6.49
CA VAL A 59 4.04 3.43 7.91
C VAL A 59 5.50 3.62 8.25
N LYS A 60 5.77 4.03 9.48
CA LYS A 60 7.11 4.17 10.06
C LYS A 60 7.40 2.93 10.90
N LEU A 61 8.52 2.28 10.62
CA LEU A 61 8.98 1.14 11.42
C LEU A 61 9.87 1.62 12.58
N ASN A 62 9.58 1.16 13.79
CA ASN A 62 10.44 1.37 14.95
C ASN A 62 11.33 0.14 15.17
N LEU A 63 12.52 0.18 14.56
CA LEU A 63 13.51 -0.91 14.63
C LEU A 63 13.99 -1.19 16.06
N SER A 64 13.96 -0.21 16.96
CA SER A 64 14.39 -0.42 18.36
C SER A 64 13.50 -1.39 19.15
N LEU A 65 12.29 -1.67 18.66
CA LEU A 65 11.36 -2.62 19.28
C LEU A 65 11.44 -4.02 18.64
N LEU A 66 12.26 -4.19 17.60
CA LEU A 66 12.39 -5.44 16.85
C LEU A 66 13.73 -6.11 17.17
N GLU A 67 13.67 -7.27 17.81
CA GLU A 67 14.87 -8.02 18.15
C GLU A 67 15.42 -8.76 16.92
N GLY A 68 16.73 -8.62 16.67
CA GLY A 68 17.40 -9.28 15.56
C GLY A 68 17.04 -8.72 14.19
N ILE A 69 16.59 -7.46 14.10
CA ILE A 69 16.36 -6.76 12.82
C ILE A 69 17.11 -5.43 12.87
N ASN A 70 18.09 -5.25 11.99
CA ASN A 70 18.99 -4.10 12.01
C ASN A 70 18.49 -2.93 11.16
N ASP A 71 17.82 -3.23 10.05
CA ASP A 71 17.30 -2.26 9.11
C ASP A 71 15.93 -2.69 8.54
N ASP A 72 15.29 -1.78 7.82
CA ASP A 72 13.98 -2.01 7.20
C ASP A 72 14.02 -2.99 6.03
N THR A 73 15.18 -3.19 5.40
CA THR A 73 15.37 -4.19 4.36
C THR A 73 15.38 -5.59 4.96
N GLU A 74 16.08 -5.81 6.07
CA GLU A 74 16.09 -7.06 6.82
C GLU A 74 14.68 -7.40 7.33
N PHE A 75 13.94 -6.39 7.82
CA PHE A 75 12.53 -6.55 8.18
C PHE A 75 11.70 -7.08 6.99
N CYS A 76 11.79 -6.43 5.83
CA CYS A 76 11.03 -6.83 4.64
C CYS A 76 11.37 -8.25 4.18
N ILE A 77 12.65 -8.62 4.21
CA ILE A 77 13.11 -9.96 3.81
C ILE A 77 12.58 -11.03 4.77
N LYS A 78 12.65 -10.79 6.08
CA LYS A 78 12.12 -11.74 7.09
C LYS A 78 10.61 -11.88 6.97
N LEU A 79 9.90 -10.76 6.86
CA LEU A 79 8.45 -10.76 6.69
C LEU A 79 8.00 -11.52 5.44
N ALA A 80 8.72 -11.38 4.32
CA ALA A 80 8.45 -12.13 3.09
C ALA A 80 8.74 -13.63 3.23
N LYS A 81 9.74 -14.02 4.03
CA LYS A 81 10.11 -15.43 4.24
C LYS A 81 9.21 -16.14 5.25
N GLU A 82 8.85 -15.46 6.34
CA GLU A 82 8.14 -16.04 7.47
C GLU A 82 6.62 -15.98 7.26
N GLU A 83 6.11 -14.84 6.80
CA GLU A 83 4.66 -14.58 6.69
C GLU A 83 4.18 -14.51 5.23
N SER A 84 5.09 -14.68 4.25
CA SER A 84 4.78 -14.52 2.81
C SER A 84 4.18 -13.15 2.45
N VAL A 85 4.45 -12.12 3.26
CA VAL A 85 3.98 -10.76 3.03
C VAL A 85 5.11 -9.94 2.42
N ILE A 86 4.89 -9.46 1.19
CA ILE A 86 5.83 -8.57 0.50
C ILE A 86 5.43 -7.14 0.77
N VAL A 87 6.38 -6.36 1.29
CA VAL A 87 6.21 -4.94 1.55
C VAL A 87 7.28 -4.18 0.79
N LEU A 88 6.90 -3.07 0.16
CA LEU A 88 7.84 -2.23 -0.57
C LEU A 88 8.52 -1.27 0.40
N HIS A 89 9.82 -1.46 0.60
CA HIS A 89 10.66 -0.46 1.23
C HIS A 89 10.81 0.74 0.29
N GLN A 90 10.42 1.94 0.74
CA GLN A 90 10.68 3.17 -0.01
C GLN A 90 12.04 3.73 0.39
N ILE A 91 13.02 3.62 -0.52
CA ILE A 91 14.26 4.40 -0.46
C ILE A 91 13.90 5.82 -0.93
N CYS A 92 13.34 6.63 -0.04
CA CYS A 92 13.27 8.06 -0.24
C CYS A 92 14.35 8.68 0.64
N GLU A 93 15.41 9.27 0.05
CA GLU A 93 16.56 9.84 0.78
C GLU A 93 16.16 10.85 1.89
N ARG A 94 14.92 11.35 1.85
CA ARG A 94 14.37 12.30 2.82
C ARG A 94 13.66 11.64 4.01
N PHE A 95 13.39 10.34 3.95
CA PHE A 95 12.47 9.63 4.83
C PHE A 95 12.91 8.16 4.99
N GLN A 96 13.66 7.84 6.05
CA GLN A 96 14.09 6.47 6.40
C GLN A 96 13.00 5.69 7.17
N GLY A 97 12.81 4.39 6.87
CA GLY A 97 11.92 3.49 7.62
C GLY A 97 10.48 3.43 7.14
N PHE A 98 10.21 3.68 5.85
CA PHE A 98 8.86 3.75 5.31
C PHE A 98 8.49 2.56 4.43
N LEU A 99 7.28 2.04 4.62
CA LEU A 99 6.76 0.86 3.95
C LEU A 99 5.46 1.18 3.21
N MET A 100 5.35 0.76 1.94
CA MET A 100 4.09 0.78 1.18
C MET A 100 3.45 -0.61 1.15
N LEU A 101 2.23 -0.72 1.70
CA LEU A 101 1.39 -1.90 1.50
C LEU A 101 0.68 -1.79 0.14
N VAL A 102 0.94 -2.75 -0.75
CA VAL A 102 0.22 -2.90 -2.02
C VAL A 102 -0.83 -3.97 -1.83
N GLN A 103 -2.10 -3.57 -1.76
CA GLN A 103 -3.17 -4.53 -1.55
C GLN A 103 -3.65 -5.13 -2.88
N ARG A 104 -2.94 -6.14 -3.40
CA ARG A 104 -3.55 -7.27 -4.13
C ARG A 104 -2.55 -8.42 -4.39
N SER A 105 -2.87 -9.61 -3.87
CA SER A 105 -2.67 -10.85 -4.62
C SER A 105 -3.80 -11.83 -4.26
N ARG A 106 -4.71 -12.07 -5.21
CA ARG A 106 -5.36 -13.37 -5.31
C ARG A 106 -4.82 -13.97 -6.59
N GLU A 107 -3.78 -14.77 -6.42
CA GLU A 107 -3.53 -16.06 -7.06
C GLU A 107 -2.23 -16.62 -6.48
N ILE A 108 -2.38 -17.55 -5.53
CA ILE A 108 -1.55 -18.76 -5.43
C ILE A 108 -2.52 -19.91 -5.69
#